data_AF-A0A368A4M7-F1
#
_entry.id   AF-A0A368A4M7-F1
#
_cell.length_a   1.000
_cell.length_b   1.000
_cell.length_c   1.000
_cell.angle_alpha   90.00
_cell.angle_beta   90.00
_cell.angle_gamma   90.00
#
_symmetry.space_group_name_H-M   'P 1'
#
loop_
_entity.id
_entity.type
_entity.pdbx_description
1 polymer ?
#
loop_
_entity_poly.entity_id
_entity_poly.type
_entity_poly.pdbx_seq_one_letter_code
_entity_poly.pdbx_strand_id
1 'polypeptide(L)'
;MIKSNFYLYVLLLLSALFLENTDSFSTESTRIKNNVAVFSGLDKITGRVSIFEIHIGNPYKFGTLQIIPRVCYTSSQNTASLTNGFIEINEMTIKNKIKRIFTGWMFADSPGLNALEHPVYDVWLKSCKTQTF
;
A
#
# COMPACT_ATOMS: atom_id res chain seq x y z
N MET A 1 -10.30 30.49 63.26
CA MET A 1 -9.89 29.16 62.76
C MET A 1 -10.89 28.62 61.72
N ILE A 2 -11.09 29.30 60.58
CA ILE A 2 -12.07 28.89 59.52
C ILE A 2 -11.44 28.83 58.11
N LYS A 3 -10.25 29.42 57.89
CA LYS A 3 -9.61 29.48 56.55
C LYS A 3 -9.05 28.14 56.05
N SER A 4 -8.66 27.21 56.95
CA SER A 4 -7.98 25.95 56.57
C SER A 4 -8.86 24.98 55.79
N ASN A 5 -10.15 24.89 56.12
CA ASN A 5 -11.08 24.01 55.40
C ASN A 5 -11.42 24.56 54.00
N PHE A 6 -11.44 25.89 53.82
CA PHE A 6 -11.72 26.50 52.53
C PHE A 6 -10.63 26.21 51.49
N TYR A 7 -9.35 26.32 51.88
CA TYR A 7 -8.23 25.98 51.00
C TYR A 7 -8.21 24.49 50.62
N LEU A 8 -8.62 23.60 51.54
CA LEU A 8 -8.71 22.16 51.29
C LEU A 8 -9.81 21.83 50.26
N TYR A 9 -10.97 22.50 50.34
CA TYR A 9 -12.04 22.34 49.34
C TYR A 9 -11.68 22.91 47.97
N VAL A 10 -10.94 24.03 47.92
CA VAL A 10 -10.47 24.62 46.66
C VAL A 10 -9.42 23.73 45.98
N LEU A 11 -8.51 23.11 46.74
CA LEU A 11 -7.53 22.14 46.22
C LEU A 11 -8.20 20.86 45.68
N LEU A 12 -9.23 20.36 46.36
CA LEU A 12 -10.03 19.21 45.90
C LEU A 12 -10.83 19.52 44.62
N LEU A 13 -11.38 20.73 44.50
CA LEU A 13 -12.09 21.17 43.29
C LEU A 13 -11.14 21.40 42.10
N LEU A 14 -9.91 21.87 42.34
CA LEU A 14 -8.90 22.03 41.27
C LEU A 14 -8.43 20.68 40.70
N SER A 15 -8.35 19.62 41.50
CA SER A 15 -8.00 18.28 41.00
C SER A 15 -9.08 17.65 40.11
N ALA A 16 -10.34 18.09 40.22
CA ALA A 16 -11.45 17.53 39.43
C ALA A 16 -11.51 18.09 37.99
N LEU A 17 -10.77 19.17 37.68
CA LEU A 17 -10.72 19.76 36.33
C LEU A 17 -9.67 19.12 35.41
N PHE A 18 -8.80 18.24 35.92
CA PHE A 18 -7.71 17.62 35.15
C PHE A 18 -7.91 16.11 34.85
N LEU A 19 -9.16 15.65 34.82
CA LEU A 19 -9.49 14.35 34.19
C LEU A 19 -9.97 14.61 32.76
N GLU A 20 -9.09 15.14 31.91
CA GLU A 20 -9.31 15.11 30.47
C GLU A 20 -9.10 13.67 30.00
N ASN A 21 -10.21 13.02 29.67
CA ASN A 21 -10.26 11.70 29.07
C ASN A 21 -9.35 11.67 27.84
N THR A 22 -8.29 10.87 27.90
CA THR A 22 -7.53 10.48 26.71
C THR A 22 -8.36 9.45 25.95
N ASP A 23 -9.37 9.89 25.21
CA ASP A 23 -10.04 9.04 24.23
C ASP A 23 -9.04 8.71 23.12
N SER A 24 -8.48 7.50 23.19
CA SER A 24 -7.62 6.96 22.16
C SER A 24 -8.47 6.68 20.92
N PHE A 25 -8.51 7.62 19.98
CA PHE A 25 -9.16 7.42 18.68
C PHE A 25 -8.35 6.41 17.85
N SER A 26 -8.69 5.13 17.93
CA SER A 26 -8.12 4.11 17.04
C SER A 26 -8.74 4.26 15.66
N THR A 27 -7.94 4.70 14.68
CA THR A 27 -8.38 4.67 13.27
C THR A 27 -8.30 3.24 12.77
N GLU A 28 -9.44 2.54 12.73
CA GLU A 28 -9.53 1.22 12.10
C GLU A 28 -9.42 1.38 10.57
N SER A 29 -8.24 1.15 10.01
CA SER A 29 -8.01 1.22 8.57
C SER A 29 -8.55 -0.04 7.89
N THR A 30 -9.81 -0.01 7.47
CA THR A 30 -10.40 -1.06 6.63
C THR A 30 -9.68 -1.13 5.27
N ARG A 31 -9.25 -2.34 4.87
CA ARG A 31 -8.69 -2.59 3.54
C ARG A 31 -9.79 -2.76 2.50
N ILE A 32 -9.74 -1.95 1.44
CA ILE A 32 -10.65 -2.00 0.30
C ILE A 32 -10.01 -2.84 -0.81
N LYS A 33 -10.73 -3.86 -1.30
CA LYS A 33 -10.29 -4.68 -2.43
C LYS A 33 -10.61 -3.97 -3.74
N ASN A 34 -9.63 -3.88 -4.62
CA ASN A 34 -9.75 -3.25 -5.94
C ASN A 34 -9.67 -4.31 -7.05
N ASN A 35 -10.29 -4.02 -8.20
CA ASN A 35 -10.29 -4.89 -9.38
C ASN A 35 -9.23 -4.50 -10.43
N VAL A 36 -8.57 -3.35 -10.28
CA VAL A 36 -7.49 -2.89 -11.15
C VAL A 36 -6.26 -2.55 -10.31
N ALA A 37 -5.11 -3.07 -10.72
CA ALA A 37 -3.80 -2.73 -10.21
C ALA A 37 -3.05 -1.91 -11.26
N VAL A 38 -2.49 -0.77 -10.83
CA VAL A 38 -1.71 0.14 -11.68
C VAL A 38 -0.24 -0.09 -11.39
N PHE A 39 0.54 -0.37 -12.42
CA PHE A 39 1.96 -0.62 -12.33
C PHE A 39 2.76 0.47 -13.04
N SER A 40 4.00 0.63 -12.61
CA SER A 40 5.03 1.30 -13.38
C SER A 40 6.08 0.27 -13.79
N GLY A 41 6.50 0.34 -15.04
CA GLY A 41 7.55 -0.49 -15.60
C GLY A 41 8.65 0.39 -16.19
N LEU A 42 9.89 0.22 -15.74
CA LEU A 42 11.08 0.82 -16.35
C LEU A 42 11.71 -0.20 -17.29
N ASP A 43 11.94 0.20 -18.54
CA ASP A 43 12.86 -0.48 -19.44
C ASP A 43 14.26 0.14 -19.28
N LYS A 44 15.21 -0.62 -18.73
CA LYS A 44 16.59 -0.16 -18.46
C LYS A 44 17.42 0.00 -19.73
N ILE A 45 17.02 -0.62 -20.84
CA ILE A 45 17.70 -0.47 -22.14
C ILE A 45 17.35 0.89 -22.73
N THR A 46 16.07 1.25 -22.73
CA THR A 46 15.59 2.51 -23.32
C THR A 46 15.51 3.67 -22.34
N GLY A 47 15.58 3.40 -21.03
CA GLY A 47 15.40 4.38 -19.96
C GLY A 47 13.96 4.89 -19.80
N ARG A 48 12.97 4.26 -20.45
CA ARG A 48 11.58 4.72 -20.43
C ARG A 48 10.77 4.07 -19.32
N VAL A 49 10.01 4.89 -18.59
CA VAL A 49 9.03 4.44 -17.61
C VAL A 49 7.63 4.50 -18.23
N SER A 50 6.93 3.37 -18.21
CA SER A 50 5.57 3.23 -18.69
C SER A 50 4.63 2.90 -17.54
N ILE A 51 3.42 3.48 -17.56
CA ILE A 51 2.36 3.18 -16.60
C ILE A 51 1.28 2.38 -17.31
N PHE A 52 0.87 1.27 -16.71
CA PHE A 52 -0.16 0.40 -17.27
C PHE A 52 -1.06 -0.17 -16.19
N GLU A 53 -2.27 -0.50 -16.60
CA GLU A 53 -3.34 -0.98 -15.73
C GLU A 53 -3.62 -2.44 -16.05
N ILE A 54 -3.74 -3.25 -15.01
CA ILE A 54 -3.97 -4.68 -15.12
C ILE A 54 -5.14 -5.06 -14.23
N HIS A 55 -6.14 -5.70 -14.83
CA HIS A 55 -7.23 -6.32 -14.08
C HIS A 55 -6.72 -7.49 -13.25
N ILE A 56 -7.24 -7.61 -12.04
CA ILE A 56 -6.89 -8.73 -11.16
C ILE A 56 -7.16 -10.07 -11.85
N GLY A 57 -6.15 -10.94 -11.88
CA GLY A 57 -6.19 -12.25 -12.51
C GLY A 57 -5.78 -12.27 -13.99
N ASN A 58 -5.77 -11.13 -14.67
CA ASN A 58 -5.41 -11.06 -16.08
C ASN A 58 -3.90 -10.92 -16.27
N PRO A 59 -3.31 -11.65 -17.23
CA PRO A 59 -1.90 -11.47 -17.57
C PRO A 59 -1.70 -10.23 -18.44
N TYR A 60 -0.69 -9.44 -18.10
CA TYR A 60 -0.22 -8.31 -18.92
C TYR A 60 1.22 -8.54 -19.35
N LYS A 61 1.56 -8.16 -20.58
CA LYS A 61 2.91 -8.31 -21.12
C LYS A 61 3.67 -6.98 -21.08
N PHE A 62 4.83 -6.98 -20.45
CA PHE A 62 5.78 -5.87 -20.46
C PHE A 62 7.15 -6.40 -20.89
N GLY A 63 7.51 -6.17 -22.15
CA GLY A 63 8.70 -6.77 -22.75
C GLY A 63 8.63 -8.31 -22.74
N THR A 64 9.59 -8.96 -22.07
CA THR A 64 9.62 -10.41 -21.88
C THR A 64 8.86 -10.89 -20.63
N LEU A 65 8.36 -9.96 -19.82
CA LEU A 65 7.67 -10.25 -18.58
C LEU A 65 6.17 -10.42 -18.79
N GLN A 66 5.59 -11.37 -18.06
CA GLN A 66 4.16 -11.57 -17.91
C GLN A 66 3.78 -11.32 -16.45
N ILE A 67 3.06 -10.22 -16.20
CA ILE A 67 2.67 -9.72 -14.89
C ILE A 67 1.23 -10.13 -14.61
N ILE A 68 0.98 -10.75 -13.45
CA ILE A 68 -0.32 -11.26 -13.05
C ILE A 68 -0.61 -10.81 -11.61
N PRO A 69 -1.35 -9.72 -11.39
CA PRO A 69 -1.78 -9.34 -10.06
C PRO A 69 -2.89 -10.28 -9.58
N ARG A 70 -2.75 -10.83 -8.36
CA ARG A 70 -3.76 -11.72 -7.75
C ARG A 70 -4.71 -10.99 -6.82
N VAL A 71 -4.21 -9.97 -6.12
CA VAL A 71 -5.01 -9.08 -5.27
C VAL A 71 -4.38 -7.69 -5.28
N CYS A 72 -5.19 -6.66 -5.05
CA CYS A 72 -4.75 -5.29 -4.85
C CYS A 72 -5.67 -4.61 -3.83
N TYR A 73 -5.09 -4.05 -2.78
CA TYR A 73 -5.78 -3.41 -1.67
C TYR A 73 -5.36 -1.94 -1.55
N THR A 74 -6.33 -1.08 -1.22
CA THR A 74 -6.13 0.30 -0.77
C THR A 74 -6.67 0.46 0.65
N SER A 75 -6.26 1.51 1.36
CA SER A 75 -6.92 1.89 2.61
C SER A 75 -8.20 2.69 2.34
N SER A 76 -9.13 2.67 3.29
CA SER A 76 -10.33 3.52 3.29
C SER A 76 -10.02 5.02 3.16
N GLN A 77 -8.84 5.46 3.59
CA GLN A 77 -8.37 6.84 3.43
C GLN A 77 -7.72 7.12 2.07
N ASN A 78 -7.69 6.14 1.16
CA ASN A 78 -7.06 6.21 -0.17
C ASN A 78 -5.61 6.72 -0.16
N THR A 79 -4.85 6.39 0.89
CA THR A 79 -3.44 6.77 1.01
C THR A 79 -2.53 5.75 0.33
N ALA A 80 -1.53 6.23 -0.41
CA ALA A 80 -0.55 5.37 -1.09
C ALA A 80 0.22 4.48 -0.09
N SER A 81 0.50 5.01 1.11
CA SER A 81 1.23 4.34 2.20
C SER A 81 0.63 3.01 2.64
N LEU A 82 -0.67 2.81 2.40
CA LEU A 82 -1.39 1.59 2.78
C LEU A 82 -1.86 0.76 1.57
N THR A 83 -1.34 1.08 0.38
CA THR A 83 -1.70 0.41 -0.87
C THR A 83 -0.70 -0.71 -1.18
N ASN A 84 -1.17 -1.95 -1.26
CA ASN A 84 -0.36 -3.12 -1.54
C ASN A 84 -1.09 -4.15 -2.40
N GLY A 85 -0.34 -5.03 -3.04
CA GLY A 85 -0.90 -6.10 -3.87
C GLY A 85 -0.02 -7.33 -3.86
N PHE A 86 -0.60 -8.49 -4.15
CA PHE A 86 0.16 -9.74 -4.35
C PHE A 86 0.29 -9.99 -5.85
N ILE A 87 1.53 -10.13 -6.32
CA ILE A 87 1.85 -10.19 -7.74
C ILE A 87 2.69 -11.42 -8.02
N GLU A 88 2.37 -12.08 -9.13
CA GLU A 88 3.20 -13.08 -9.77
C GLU A 88 3.75 -12.52 -11.08
N ILE A 89 5.05 -12.67 -11.31
CA ILE A 89 5.69 -12.29 -12.58
C ILE A 89 6.46 -13.48 -13.13
N ASN A 90 6.16 -13.80 -14.38
CA ASN A 90 6.88 -14.79 -15.15
C ASN A 90 7.74 -14.11 -16.22
N GLU A 91 8.89 -14.72 -16.53
CA GLU A 91 9.69 -14.36 -17.70
C GLU A 91 9.46 -15.40 -18.80
N MET A 92 9.24 -14.92 -20.02
CA MET A 92 9.21 -15.72 -21.23
C MET A 92 10.60 -15.78 -21.84
N THR A 93 11.24 -16.95 -21.81
CA THR A 93 12.55 -17.16 -22.42
C THR A 93 12.45 -17.30 -23.94
N ILE A 94 13.56 -17.12 -24.66
CA ILE A 94 13.68 -17.32 -26.12
C ILE A 94 13.24 -18.73 -26.55
N LYS A 95 13.32 -19.72 -25.66
CA LYS A 95 12.88 -21.11 -25.91
C LYS A 95 11.39 -21.33 -25.56
N ASN A 96 10.59 -20.27 -25.46
CA ASN A 96 9.19 -20.28 -25.03
C ASN A 96 8.93 -20.96 -23.67
N LYS A 97 9.96 -21.08 -22.81
CA LYS A 97 9.76 -21.57 -21.45
C LYS A 97 9.32 -20.42 -20.56
N ILE A 98 8.25 -20.64 -19.80
CA ILE A 98 7.73 -19.71 -18.79
C ILE A 98 8.40 -20.05 -17.47
N LYS A 99 9.14 -19.10 -16.89
CA LYS A 99 9.78 -19.24 -15.58
C LYS A 99 9.20 -18.19 -14.63
N ARG A 100 8.78 -18.59 -13.43
CA ARG A 100 8.42 -17.62 -12.40
C ARG A 100 9.67 -16.97 -11.86
N ILE A 101 9.75 -15.64 -11.93
CA ILE A 101 10.90 -14.87 -11.44
C ILE A 101 10.54 -14.04 -10.20
N PHE A 102 9.26 -13.79 -9.95
CA PHE A 102 8.78 -13.08 -8.78
C PHE A 102 7.42 -13.59 -8.33
N THR A 103 7.25 -13.73 -7.02
CA THR A 103 5.97 -13.95 -6.35
C THR A 103 6.03 -13.26 -5.00
N GLY A 104 5.19 -12.26 -4.76
CA GLY A 104 5.22 -11.56 -3.49
C GLY A 104 4.31 -10.35 -3.39
N TRP A 105 4.31 -9.75 -2.20
CA TRP A 105 3.59 -8.53 -1.89
C TRP A 105 4.38 -7.30 -2.33
N MET A 106 3.84 -6.47 -3.22
CA MET A 106 4.41 -5.17 -3.57
C MET A 106 3.69 -4.05 -2.82
N PHE A 107 4.43 -2.99 -2.48
CA PHE A 107 3.93 -1.81 -1.75
C PHE A 107 4.08 -0.56 -2.61
N ALA A 108 2.98 0.18 -2.79
CA ALA A 108 2.97 1.34 -3.69
C ALA A 108 3.86 2.49 -3.21
N ASP A 109 3.90 2.72 -1.90
CA ASP A 109 4.65 3.82 -1.26
C ASP A 109 6.11 3.49 -0.99
N SER A 110 6.47 2.20 -1.03
CA SER A 110 7.84 1.76 -0.83
C SER A 110 8.21 0.67 -1.84
N PRO A 111 8.34 1.02 -3.13
CA PRO A 111 8.73 0.07 -4.16
C PRO A 111 10.03 -0.69 -3.83
N GLY A 112 11.00 0.00 -3.22
CA GLY A 112 12.28 -0.61 -2.84
C GLY A 112 12.19 -1.74 -1.81
N LEU A 113 11.04 -1.96 -1.15
CA LEU A 113 10.89 -3.08 -0.22
C LEU A 113 10.71 -4.42 -0.93
N ASN A 114 9.96 -4.45 -2.04
CA ASN A 114 9.64 -5.71 -2.73
C ASN A 114 9.16 -5.52 -4.18
N ALA A 115 9.78 -4.60 -4.92
CA ALA A 115 9.59 -4.52 -6.37
C ALA A 115 10.35 -5.65 -7.08
N LEU A 116 9.99 -5.89 -8.34
CA LEU A 116 10.82 -6.73 -9.19
C LEU A 116 11.98 -5.87 -9.72
N GLU A 117 13.19 -6.27 -9.36
CA GLU A 117 14.43 -5.79 -9.97
C GLU A 117 14.95 -6.85 -10.95
N HIS A 118 14.69 -6.65 -12.24
CA HIS A 118 15.17 -7.53 -13.29
C HIS A 118 16.34 -6.85 -14.04
N PRO A 119 17.32 -7.59 -14.59
CA PRO A 119 18.47 -6.98 -15.28
C PRO A 119 18.10 -6.01 -16.40
N VAL A 120 16.95 -6.23 -17.04
CA VAL A 120 16.45 -5.42 -18.17
C VAL A 120 15.26 -4.53 -17.79
N TYR A 121 14.44 -4.95 -16.82
CA TYR A 121 13.18 -4.29 -16.51
C TYR A 121 13.06 -4.07 -15.01
N ASP A 122 12.46 -2.99 -14.55
CA ASP A 122 11.96 -2.90 -13.17
C ASP A 122 10.45 -2.77 -13.21
N VAL A 123 9.77 -3.45 -12.29
CA VAL A 123 8.30 -3.39 -12.19
C VAL A 123 7.90 -3.21 -10.74
N TRP A 124 7.07 -2.20 -10.49
CA TRP A 124 6.52 -1.95 -9.16
C TRP A 124 5.06 -1.53 -9.23
N LEU A 125 4.34 -1.83 -8.14
CA LEU A 125 2.97 -1.37 -7.93
C LEU A 125 3.00 0.16 -7.72
N LYS A 126 2.10 0.87 -8.41
CA LYS A 126 1.93 2.33 -8.28
C LYS A 126 0.67 2.68 -7.49
N SER A 127 -0.44 2.00 -7.76
CA SER A 127 -1.69 2.18 -7.02
C SER A 127 -2.66 1.03 -7.31
N CYS A 128 -3.75 0.96 -6.55
CA CYS A 128 -4.93 0.18 -6.93
C CYS A 128 -6.10 1.14 -7.14
N LYS A 129 -7.03 0.79 -8.01
CA LYS A 129 -8.26 1.55 -8.18
C LYS A 129 -9.43 0.65 -8.53
N THR A 130 -10.63 1.11 -8.18
CA THR A 130 -11.87 0.52 -8.67
C THR A 130 -12.14 1.06 -10.06
N GLN A 131 -12.44 0.19 -11.02
CA GLN A 131 -12.89 0.64 -12.34
C GLN A 131 -14.26 1.32 -12.22
N THR A 132 -14.30 2.63 -12.41
CA THR A 132 -15.52 3.37 -12.71
C THR A 132 -15.83 3.19 -14.19
N PHE A 133 -17.01 2.66 -14.50
CA PHE A 133 -17.56 2.53 -15.84
C PHE A 133 -18.04 3.89 -16.38
#